data_AF-A0A5C7WIF2-F1
#
_entry.id   AF-A0A5C7WIF2-F1
#
_cell.length_a   1.000
_cell.length_b   1.000
_cell.length_c   1.000
_cell.angle_alpha   90.00
_cell.angle_beta   90.00
_cell.angle_gamma   90.00
#
_symmetry.space_group_name_H-M   'P 1'
#
loop_
_entity.id
_entity.type
_entity.pdbx_description
1 polymer ?
#
loop_
_entity_poly.entity_id
_entity_poly.type
_entity_poly.pdbx_seq_one_letter_code
_entity_poly.pdbx_strand_id
1 'polypeptide(L)'
;MDTLTQSTHAAESETTPPLFIVLNAGSGDKNAETVANKLAEIFYADKQPYELFLCRRPGDISDMTKQAVELASHRHGVVVAAGGDGTIRYIAQAVLAAGLPFGIVPLGTFNYFARDQGVPQEVEQAAEALMTGMREGNERQVQVGQLNDEVFLVNASLGLYPQLLADREVFKKQHGRSRMVAKWAALVTILKRDIKMRLRIEHTGGEQKSGESVIPASTIFVGNNSLQLHDVGLASESQHVNNGQLAIIALPPMTIFKRIAFAFRGMLGLLRKAPELTHFACRQLVVEPLRLRKPYVKVAMDGEVSQMRPPLTFRVGPQCLRLVVPKSASEQSGTEQ
;
A
#
# COMPACT_ATOMS: atom_id res chain seq x y z
N MET A 1 -10.14 -39.46 52.59
CA MET A 1 -10.50 -40.31 51.44
C MET A 1 -11.72 -39.77 50.72
N ASP A 2 -11.65 -39.18 49.53
CA ASP A 2 -10.80 -38.08 48.98
C ASP A 2 -11.33 -37.77 47.57
N THR A 3 -11.16 -36.58 46.95
CA THR A 3 -10.37 -35.38 47.30
C THR A 3 -11.15 -34.11 46.89
N LEU A 4 -10.63 -32.91 47.18
CA LEU A 4 -10.95 -31.74 46.35
C LEU A 4 -10.29 -31.89 44.97
N THR A 5 -10.98 -31.51 43.90
CA THR A 5 -10.30 -31.08 42.66
C THR A 5 -10.77 -29.67 42.33
N GLN A 6 -9.83 -28.75 42.37
CA GLN A 6 -10.04 -27.32 42.40
C GLN A 6 -10.28 -26.78 40.98
N SER A 7 -11.17 -25.80 40.88
CA SER A 7 -11.36 -24.99 39.68
C SER A 7 -10.05 -24.35 39.22
N THR A 8 -9.67 -24.56 37.96
CA THR A 8 -8.58 -23.81 37.31
C THR A 8 -9.05 -23.27 35.96
N HIS A 9 -10.13 -22.47 35.98
CA HIS A 9 -10.19 -21.37 35.02
C HIS A 9 -9.06 -20.42 35.39
N ALA A 10 -7.92 -20.57 34.72
CA ALA A 10 -6.92 -19.53 34.70
C ALA A 10 -7.60 -18.29 34.10
N ALA A 11 -7.82 -17.27 34.92
CA ALA A 11 -8.16 -15.96 34.41
C ALA A 11 -6.95 -15.49 33.60
N GLU A 12 -7.08 -15.51 32.28
CA GLU A 12 -6.19 -14.74 31.41
C GLU A 12 -6.30 -13.29 31.88
N SER A 13 -5.27 -12.80 32.56
CA SER A 13 -5.21 -11.40 32.96
C SER A 13 -5.20 -10.58 31.67
N GLU A 14 -6.22 -9.75 31.46
CA GLU A 14 -6.34 -8.83 30.32
C GLU A 14 -5.22 -7.79 30.34
N THR A 15 -4.00 -8.21 29.98
CA THR A 15 -2.87 -7.31 29.76
C THR A 15 -3.02 -6.68 28.39
N THR A 16 -3.28 -5.38 28.35
CA THR A 16 -3.39 -4.62 27.10
C THR A 16 -2.23 -4.93 26.16
N PRO A 17 -2.48 -5.38 24.91
CA PRO A 17 -1.42 -5.74 23.97
C PRO A 17 -0.40 -4.61 23.79
N PRO A 18 0.92 -4.88 23.87
CA PRO A 18 1.93 -3.84 23.67
C PRO A 18 2.01 -3.36 22.21
N LEU A 19 2.25 -2.06 22.04
CA LEU A 19 2.51 -1.43 20.74
C LEU A 19 4.01 -1.45 20.40
N PHE A 20 4.38 -1.98 19.24
CA PHE A 20 5.76 -1.92 18.72
C PHE A 20 5.81 -0.96 17.54
N ILE A 21 6.25 0.28 17.81
CA ILE A 21 6.10 1.42 16.90
C ILE A 21 7.40 1.62 16.13
N VAL A 22 7.37 1.41 14.82
CA VAL A 22 8.52 1.67 13.94
C VAL A 22 8.33 3.04 13.28
N LEU A 23 9.13 4.01 13.72
CA LEU A 23 9.03 5.41 13.34
C LEU A 23 10.17 5.80 12.40
N ASN A 24 9.84 6.14 11.15
CA ASN A 24 10.82 6.57 10.16
C ASN A 24 11.08 8.08 10.22
N ALA A 25 12.26 8.48 10.70
CA ALA A 25 12.62 9.89 10.84
C ALA A 25 12.75 10.67 9.52
N GLY A 26 12.86 9.97 8.38
CA GLY A 26 12.86 10.57 7.04
C GLY A 26 11.47 10.75 6.41
N SER A 27 10.38 10.41 7.11
CA SER A 27 9.01 10.52 6.59
C SER A 27 8.35 11.86 6.97
N GLY A 28 8.09 12.68 5.95
CA GLY A 28 7.34 13.94 6.09
C GLY A 28 8.20 15.16 6.42
N ASP A 29 7.53 16.29 6.63
CA ASP A 29 8.16 17.56 7.05
C ASP A 29 8.10 17.78 8.58
N LYS A 30 7.46 16.86 9.34
CA LYS A 30 7.35 16.90 10.81
C LYS A 30 8.64 16.35 11.45
N ASN A 31 9.15 17.00 12.50
CA ASN A 31 10.33 16.50 13.23
C ASN A 31 9.98 15.18 13.95
N ALA A 32 10.73 14.12 13.63
CA ALA A 32 10.55 12.79 14.18
C ALA A 32 10.65 12.72 15.71
N GLU A 33 11.50 13.54 16.33
CA GLU A 33 11.62 13.59 17.80
C GLU A 33 10.38 14.23 18.44
N THR A 34 9.78 15.23 17.78
CA THR A 34 8.51 15.82 18.21
C THR A 34 7.36 14.81 18.08
N VAL A 35 7.35 14.01 17.00
CA VAL A 35 6.36 12.92 16.83
C VAL A 35 6.55 11.83 17.89
N ALA A 36 7.78 11.42 18.15
CA ALA A 36 8.12 10.45 19.19
C ALA A 36 7.63 10.90 20.58
N ASN A 37 7.91 12.15 20.96
CA ASN A 37 7.50 12.69 22.26
C ASN A 37 5.97 12.77 22.38
N LYS A 38 5.26 13.21 21.33
CA LYS A 38 3.79 13.26 21.32
C LYS A 38 3.16 11.86 21.48
N LEU A 39 3.67 10.87 20.74
CA LEU A 39 3.23 9.49 20.89
C LEU A 39 3.51 8.96 22.30
N ALA A 40 4.68 9.27 22.86
CA ALA A 40 5.03 8.90 24.23
C ALA A 40 4.09 9.52 25.27
N GLU A 41 3.74 10.81 25.13
CA GLU A 41 2.78 11.51 26.00
C GLU A 41 1.39 10.85 25.97
N ILE A 42 0.87 10.56 24.77
CA ILE A 42 -0.45 9.93 24.56
C ILE A 42 -0.49 8.52 25.17
N PHE A 43 0.45 7.66 24.81
CA PHE A 43 0.44 6.27 25.29
C PHE A 43 0.73 6.18 26.80
N TYR A 44 1.53 7.11 27.35
CA TYR A 44 1.74 7.20 28.80
C TYR A 44 0.47 7.62 29.56
N ALA A 45 -0.27 8.61 29.05
CA ALA A 45 -1.53 9.06 29.66
C ALA A 45 -2.56 7.93 29.77
N ASP A 46 -2.69 7.12 28.71
CA ASP A 46 -3.60 5.99 28.63
C ASP A 46 -3.04 4.68 29.23
N LYS A 47 -1.83 4.71 29.81
CA LYS A 47 -1.09 3.55 30.35
C LYS A 47 -0.91 2.40 29.35
N GLN A 48 -0.94 2.72 28.06
CA GLN A 48 -0.76 1.77 26.97
C GLN A 48 0.71 1.34 26.92
N PRO A 49 1.06 0.05 27.13
CA PRO A 49 2.43 -0.40 26.97
C PRO A 49 2.88 -0.24 25.51
N TYR A 50 4.07 0.34 25.30
CA TYR A 50 4.65 0.52 23.97
C TYR A 50 6.19 0.43 23.98
N GLU A 51 6.76 0.22 22.81
CA GLU A 51 8.19 0.26 22.53
C GLU A 51 8.41 0.99 21.18
N LEU A 52 9.34 1.95 21.14
CA LEU A 52 9.51 2.86 20.00
C LEU A 52 10.87 2.67 19.32
N PHE A 53 10.84 2.31 18.04
CA PHE A 53 12.02 2.13 17.18
C PHE A 53 12.19 3.31 16.23
N LEU A 54 13.02 4.27 16.61
CA LEU A 54 13.29 5.48 15.82
C LEU A 54 14.36 5.21 14.74
N CYS A 55 13.92 4.99 13.50
CA CYS A 55 14.79 4.76 12.35
C CYS A 55 15.41 6.09 11.90
N ARG A 56 16.71 6.30 12.16
CA ARG A 56 17.42 7.56 11.83
C ARG A 56 18.11 7.52 10.46
N ARG A 57 18.45 6.33 9.98
CA ARG A 57 19.12 6.08 8.69
C ARG A 57 18.28 5.12 7.84
N PRO A 58 18.36 5.16 6.50
CA PRO A 58 17.57 4.29 5.62
C PRO A 58 17.77 2.78 5.83
N GLY A 59 18.89 2.35 6.42
CA GLY A 59 19.12 0.94 6.77
C GLY A 59 18.44 0.50 8.07
N ASP A 60 18.21 1.42 9.00
CA ASP A 60 17.71 1.09 10.36
C ASP A 60 16.30 0.47 10.30
N ILE A 61 15.46 0.90 9.34
CA ILE A 61 14.08 0.42 9.18
C ILE A 61 14.00 -1.10 8.96
N SER A 62 14.98 -1.72 8.29
CA SER A 62 15.01 -3.18 8.09
C SER A 62 15.09 -3.90 9.42
N ASP A 63 16.04 -3.51 10.25
CA ASP A 63 16.40 -4.30 11.42
C ASP A 63 15.45 -3.96 12.59
N MET A 64 15.01 -2.70 12.69
CA MET A 64 13.96 -2.27 13.60
C MET A 64 12.60 -2.90 13.28
N THR A 65 12.23 -3.06 11.99
CA THR A 65 10.98 -3.76 11.62
C THR A 65 11.04 -5.24 12.04
N LYS A 66 12.17 -5.93 11.82
CA LYS A 66 12.34 -7.32 12.26
C LYS A 66 12.20 -7.45 13.78
N GLN A 67 12.90 -6.60 14.53
CA GLN A 67 12.82 -6.57 16.00
C GLN A 67 11.40 -6.31 16.50
N ALA A 68 10.70 -5.32 15.94
CA ALA A 68 9.31 -5.01 16.29
C ALA A 68 8.37 -6.19 16.00
N VAL A 69 8.52 -6.87 14.86
CA VAL A 69 7.72 -8.06 14.49
C VAL A 69 8.03 -9.26 15.39
N GLU A 70 9.30 -9.50 15.73
CA GLU A 70 9.73 -10.58 16.63
C GLU A 70 9.16 -10.37 18.04
N LEU A 71 9.33 -9.17 18.60
CA LEU A 71 8.80 -8.82 19.92
C LEU A 71 7.26 -8.83 19.97
N ALA A 72 6.59 -8.34 18.92
CA ALA A 72 5.14 -8.42 18.78
C ALA A 72 4.64 -9.87 18.74
N SER A 73 5.33 -10.75 18.02
CA SER A 73 5.02 -12.19 17.99
C SER A 73 5.15 -12.85 19.38
N HIS A 74 6.21 -12.53 20.13
CA HIS A 74 6.42 -13.09 21.47
C HIS A 74 5.49 -12.52 22.54
N ARG A 75 5.06 -11.26 22.39
CA ARG A 75 4.29 -10.52 23.41
C ARG A 75 2.84 -10.27 23.01
N HIS A 76 2.35 -10.96 21.97
CA HIS A 76 0.99 -10.82 21.40
C HIS A 76 0.60 -9.34 21.14
N GLY A 77 1.55 -8.56 20.62
CA GLY A 77 1.41 -7.12 20.43
C GLY A 77 1.01 -6.69 19.02
N VAL A 78 0.82 -5.39 18.85
CA VAL A 78 0.47 -4.74 17.58
C VAL A 78 1.70 -4.03 17.03
N VAL A 79 2.04 -4.24 15.76
CA VAL A 79 3.13 -3.49 15.10
C VAL A 79 2.55 -2.24 14.45
N VAL A 80 3.12 -1.07 14.74
CA VAL A 80 2.62 0.23 14.28
C VAL A 80 3.61 0.88 13.33
N ALA A 81 3.17 1.16 12.10
CA ALA A 81 3.96 1.93 11.14
C ALA A 81 3.74 3.44 11.32
N ALA A 82 4.78 4.16 11.74
CA ALA A 82 4.76 5.61 11.82
C ALA A 82 5.62 6.22 10.69
N GLY A 83 4.98 6.70 9.62
CA GLY A 83 5.66 7.15 8.42
C GLY A 83 4.75 7.50 7.23
N GLY A 84 5.34 7.72 6.05
CA GLY A 84 4.60 7.86 4.80
C GLY A 84 4.31 6.53 4.10
N ASP A 85 3.61 6.56 2.97
CA ASP A 85 3.13 5.36 2.25
C ASP A 85 4.20 4.26 2.04
N GLY A 86 5.44 4.61 1.66
CA GLY A 86 6.53 3.63 1.50
C GLY A 86 6.99 2.97 2.81
N THR A 87 6.98 3.71 3.92
CA THR A 87 7.26 3.17 5.27
C THR A 87 6.14 2.21 5.70
N ILE A 88 4.89 2.63 5.49
CA ILE A 88 3.70 1.84 5.79
C ILE A 88 3.72 0.53 4.98
N ARG A 89 3.97 0.60 3.66
CA ARG A 89 4.14 -0.56 2.77
C ARG A 89 5.23 -1.52 3.26
N TYR A 90 6.42 -1.00 3.58
CA TYR A 90 7.55 -1.83 4.01
C TYR A 90 7.24 -2.63 5.28
N ILE A 91 6.70 -1.96 6.30
CA ILE A 91 6.35 -2.57 7.58
C ILE A 91 5.16 -3.52 7.41
N ALA A 92 4.12 -3.12 6.66
CA ALA A 92 2.96 -3.96 6.36
C ALA A 92 3.35 -5.29 5.70
N GLN A 93 4.35 -5.31 4.82
CA GLN A 93 4.84 -6.57 4.24
C GLN A 93 5.41 -7.53 5.29
N ALA A 94 6.17 -7.04 6.26
CA ALA A 94 6.74 -7.86 7.33
C ALA A 94 5.66 -8.31 8.33
N VAL A 95 4.74 -7.42 8.68
CA VAL A 95 3.61 -7.67 9.59
C VAL A 95 2.63 -8.69 9.01
N LEU A 96 2.33 -8.58 7.71
CA LEU A 96 1.53 -9.57 6.98
C LEU A 96 2.21 -10.94 6.95
N ALA A 97 3.52 -11.01 6.67
CA ALA A 97 4.25 -12.26 6.64
C ALA A 97 4.32 -12.97 8.02
N ALA A 98 4.31 -12.21 9.11
CA ALA A 98 4.17 -12.71 10.48
C ALA A 98 2.70 -12.93 10.91
N GLY A 99 1.73 -12.54 10.09
CA GLY A 99 0.31 -12.64 10.41
C GLY A 99 -0.14 -11.77 11.59
N LEU A 100 0.56 -10.68 11.91
CA LEU A 100 0.33 -9.85 13.11
C LEU A 100 -0.73 -8.75 12.91
N PRO A 101 -1.27 -8.17 14.00
CA PRO A 101 -2.08 -6.96 13.94
C PRO A 101 -1.24 -5.73 13.57
N PHE A 102 -1.82 -4.81 12.80
CA PHE A 102 -1.15 -3.66 12.22
C PHE A 102 -1.82 -2.34 12.61
N GLY A 103 -1.03 -1.38 13.12
CA GLY A 103 -1.45 0.00 13.35
C GLY A 103 -0.75 0.98 12.39
N ILE A 104 -1.33 2.17 12.19
CA ILE A 104 -0.77 3.21 11.31
C ILE A 104 -0.81 4.57 12.01
N VAL A 105 0.32 5.28 12.00
CA VAL A 105 0.42 6.71 12.30
C VAL A 105 0.93 7.42 11.04
N PRO A 106 0.07 8.10 10.27
CA PRO A 106 0.44 8.67 8.99
C PRO A 106 1.27 9.95 9.16
N LEU A 107 2.48 9.97 8.57
CA LEU A 107 3.42 11.12 8.62
C LEU A 107 3.80 11.66 7.23
N GLY A 108 3.41 10.99 6.16
CA GLY A 108 3.67 11.43 4.78
C GLY A 108 2.75 12.55 4.32
N THR A 109 2.97 13.02 3.09
CA THR A 109 2.18 14.12 2.48
C THR A 109 0.84 13.67 1.89
N PHE A 110 0.72 12.41 1.47
CA PHE A 110 -0.45 11.90 0.74
C PHE A 110 -1.20 10.79 1.48
N ASN A 111 -0.46 9.82 2.05
CA ASN A 111 -0.96 8.75 2.93
C ASN A 111 -2.20 8.05 2.34
N TYR A 112 -2.16 7.70 1.06
CA TYR A 112 -3.30 7.17 0.32
C TYR A 112 -3.87 5.91 0.97
N PHE A 113 -3.02 5.04 1.52
CA PHE A 113 -3.51 3.85 2.24
C PHE A 113 -4.23 4.22 3.54
N ALA A 114 -3.61 5.04 4.39
CA ALA A 114 -4.20 5.47 5.65
C ALA A 114 -5.56 6.17 5.45
N ARG A 115 -5.66 7.05 4.44
CA ARG A 115 -6.89 7.80 4.12
C ARG A 115 -8.02 6.91 3.60
N ASP A 116 -7.73 5.99 2.68
CA ASP A 116 -8.71 5.01 2.16
C ASP A 116 -9.23 4.08 3.27
N GLN A 117 -8.40 3.79 4.27
CA GLN A 117 -8.76 3.00 5.44
C GLN A 117 -9.44 3.81 6.57
N GLY A 118 -9.63 5.11 6.39
CA GLY A 118 -10.30 5.98 7.37
C GLY A 118 -9.44 6.38 8.58
N VAL A 119 -8.12 6.13 8.53
CA VAL A 119 -7.19 6.52 9.61
C VAL A 119 -7.04 8.05 9.64
N PRO A 120 -7.22 8.72 10.79
CA PRO A 120 -7.00 10.16 10.93
C PRO A 120 -5.59 10.59 10.49
N GLN A 121 -5.47 11.82 9.98
CA GLN A 121 -4.22 12.30 9.36
C GLN A 121 -3.33 13.10 10.32
N GLU A 122 -3.85 13.49 11.48
CA GLU A 122 -3.03 14.03 12.57
C GLU A 122 -2.59 12.92 13.51
N VAL A 123 -1.38 13.08 14.07
CA VAL A 123 -0.66 12.04 14.82
C VAL A 123 -1.43 11.63 16.07
N GLU A 124 -1.96 12.64 16.75
CA GLU A 124 -2.72 12.53 17.99
C GLU A 124 -4.00 11.72 17.76
N GLN A 125 -4.80 12.14 16.78
CA GLN A 125 -6.05 11.47 16.40
C GLN A 125 -5.82 10.05 15.87
N ALA A 126 -4.70 9.81 15.16
CA ALA A 126 -4.36 8.47 14.68
C ALA A 126 -3.98 7.52 15.83
N ALA A 127 -3.26 8.03 16.84
CA ALA A 127 -2.92 7.26 18.05
C ALA A 127 -4.16 6.99 18.92
N GLU A 128 -5.04 7.98 19.11
CA GLU A 128 -6.33 7.82 19.79
C GLU A 128 -7.23 6.80 19.08
N ALA A 129 -7.33 6.87 17.76
CA ALA A 129 -8.08 5.91 16.95
C ALA A 129 -7.50 4.49 17.04
N LEU A 130 -6.17 4.34 17.01
CA LEU A 130 -5.50 3.06 17.20
C LEU A 130 -5.84 2.45 18.58
N MET A 131 -5.70 3.22 19.66
CA MET A 131 -6.04 2.76 21.02
C MET A 131 -7.52 2.41 21.16
N THR A 132 -8.40 3.16 20.50
CA THR A 132 -9.85 2.87 20.47
C THR A 132 -10.12 1.55 19.77
N GLY A 133 -9.55 1.34 18.57
CA GLY A 133 -9.66 0.07 17.84
C GLY A 133 -9.14 -1.13 18.63
N MET A 134 -8.06 -0.96 19.41
CA MET A 134 -7.55 -2.00 20.31
C MET A 134 -8.54 -2.34 21.43
N ARG A 135 -9.11 -1.33 22.09
CA ARG A 135 -10.12 -1.52 23.17
C ARG A 135 -11.41 -2.16 22.65
N GLU A 136 -11.79 -1.87 21.41
CA GLU A 136 -12.96 -2.46 20.74
C GLU A 136 -12.70 -3.87 20.18
N GLY A 137 -11.45 -4.36 20.21
CA GLY A 137 -11.03 -5.61 19.59
C GLY A 137 -11.15 -5.63 18.06
N ASN A 138 -11.10 -4.46 17.41
CA ASN A 138 -11.46 -4.32 16.01
C ASN A 138 -10.25 -4.42 15.06
N GLU A 139 -9.98 -5.63 14.61
CA GLU A 139 -9.00 -5.93 13.56
C GLU A 139 -9.67 -6.13 12.20
N ARG A 140 -9.83 -5.05 11.43
CA ARG A 140 -10.44 -5.13 10.10
C ARG A 140 -9.50 -5.81 9.11
N GLN A 141 -10.01 -6.81 8.40
CA GLN A 141 -9.26 -7.50 7.33
C GLN A 141 -9.16 -6.61 6.10
N VAL A 142 -7.96 -6.13 5.77
CA VAL A 142 -7.71 -5.25 4.62
C VAL A 142 -7.02 -6.01 3.50
N GLN A 143 -7.58 -5.95 2.29
CA GLN A 143 -6.96 -6.54 1.10
C GLN A 143 -5.63 -5.84 0.78
N VAL A 144 -4.61 -6.65 0.50
CA VAL A 144 -3.35 -6.18 -0.07
C VAL A 144 -3.18 -6.70 -1.51
N GLY A 145 -2.48 -5.93 -2.34
CA GLY A 145 -1.96 -6.43 -3.60
C GLY A 145 -0.59 -7.09 -3.39
N GLN A 146 -0.27 -8.07 -4.22
CA GLN A 146 1.07 -8.67 -4.27
C GLN A 146 1.58 -8.68 -5.71
N LEU A 147 2.85 -8.31 -5.89
CA LEU A 147 3.58 -8.38 -7.15
C LEU A 147 4.81 -9.27 -6.95
N ASN A 148 4.76 -10.47 -7.54
CA ASN A 148 5.63 -11.60 -7.21
C ASN A 148 5.57 -11.88 -5.70
N ASP A 149 6.64 -11.59 -4.97
CA ASP A 149 6.74 -11.79 -3.52
C ASP A 149 6.59 -10.47 -2.72
N GLU A 150 6.65 -9.30 -3.38
CA GLU A 150 6.52 -7.99 -2.74
C GLU A 150 5.05 -7.55 -2.61
N VAL A 151 4.70 -6.90 -1.51
CA VAL A 151 3.36 -6.33 -1.26
C VAL A 151 3.25 -4.94 -1.86
N PHE A 152 2.04 -4.56 -2.30
CA PHE A 152 1.65 -3.16 -2.56
C PHE A 152 0.27 -2.90 -1.96
N LEU A 153 0.10 -1.73 -1.34
CA LEU A 153 -1.11 -1.38 -0.60
C LEU A 153 -2.07 -0.53 -1.44
N VAL A 154 -1.54 0.38 -2.26
CA VAL A 154 -2.30 1.37 -3.03
C VAL A 154 -2.33 1.00 -4.50
N ASN A 155 -1.15 0.90 -5.13
CA ASN A 155 -1.03 0.55 -6.55
C ASN A 155 0.32 -0.06 -6.90
N ALA A 156 0.33 -0.86 -7.96
CA ALA A 156 1.53 -1.28 -8.65
C ALA A 156 1.42 -0.97 -10.16
N SER A 157 2.53 -0.63 -10.82
CA SER A 157 2.51 -0.19 -12.21
C SER A 157 3.78 -0.54 -12.98
N LEU A 158 3.63 -0.58 -14.30
CA LEU A 158 4.63 -1.02 -15.26
C LEU A 158 4.61 -0.14 -16.52
N GLY A 159 5.75 0.05 -17.17
CA GLY A 159 5.84 0.82 -18.42
C GLY A 159 6.22 2.29 -18.22
N LEU A 160 5.41 3.23 -18.70
CA LEU A 160 5.74 4.65 -18.72
C LEU A 160 5.71 5.31 -17.33
N TYR A 161 4.82 4.88 -16.43
CA TYR A 161 4.69 5.51 -15.10
C TYR A 161 5.90 5.27 -14.18
N PRO A 162 6.44 4.04 -14.02
CA PRO A 162 7.70 3.83 -13.29
C PRO A 162 8.91 4.55 -13.93
N GLN A 163 8.91 4.69 -15.26
CA GLN A 163 9.93 5.46 -15.96
C GLN A 163 9.82 6.96 -15.63
N LEU A 164 8.60 7.50 -15.59
CA LEU A 164 8.32 8.89 -15.23
C LEU A 164 8.79 9.21 -13.81
N LEU A 165 8.49 8.33 -12.85
CA LEU A 165 8.95 8.49 -11.46
C LEU A 165 10.49 8.43 -11.38
N ALA A 166 11.11 7.41 -11.96
CA ALA A 166 12.57 7.27 -11.94
C ALA A 166 13.29 8.43 -12.64
N ASP A 167 12.78 8.90 -13.78
CA ASP A 167 13.33 10.06 -14.47
C ASP A 167 13.16 11.32 -13.61
N ARG A 168 11.97 11.55 -13.03
CA ARG A 168 11.71 12.68 -12.12
C ARG A 168 12.68 12.69 -10.93
N GLU A 169 13.02 11.53 -10.37
CA GLU A 169 14.02 11.44 -9.30
C GLU A 169 15.43 11.79 -9.76
N VAL A 170 15.89 11.26 -10.90
CA VAL A 170 17.21 11.58 -11.47
C VAL A 170 17.31 13.07 -11.78
N PHE A 171 16.31 13.63 -12.45
CA PHE A 171 16.24 15.05 -12.76
C PHE A 171 16.17 15.92 -11.49
N LYS A 172 15.43 15.51 -10.46
CA LYS A 172 15.39 16.18 -9.14
C LYS A 172 16.74 16.16 -8.42
N LYS A 173 17.49 15.05 -8.49
CA LYS A 173 18.84 14.93 -7.90
C LYS A 173 19.88 15.79 -8.63
N GLN A 174 19.75 15.93 -9.96
CA GLN A 174 20.70 16.68 -10.78
C GLN A 174 20.39 18.18 -10.92
N HIS A 175 19.11 18.57 -10.90
CA HIS A 175 18.65 19.94 -11.23
C HIS A 175 17.73 20.56 -10.16
N GLY A 176 17.60 19.92 -8.99
CA GLY A 176 16.82 20.42 -7.86
C GLY A 176 15.29 20.25 -7.99
N ARG A 177 14.58 20.72 -6.95
CA ARG A 177 13.11 20.63 -6.83
C ARG A 177 12.40 21.78 -7.58
N SER A 178 12.33 21.72 -8.91
CA SER A 178 11.59 22.69 -9.74
C SER A 178 10.41 22.09 -10.49
N ARG A 179 9.31 22.85 -10.61
CA ARG A 179 8.14 22.49 -11.45
C ARG A 179 8.50 22.34 -12.93
N MET A 180 9.47 23.12 -13.42
CA MET A 180 9.96 22.98 -14.81
C MET A 180 10.76 21.69 -14.99
N VAL A 181 11.62 21.33 -14.04
CA VAL A 181 12.40 20.09 -14.04
C VAL A 181 11.48 18.86 -14.09
N ALA A 182 10.36 18.88 -13.34
CA ALA A 182 9.35 17.82 -13.42
C ALA A 182 8.65 17.74 -14.79
N LYS A 183 8.32 18.88 -15.42
CA LYS A 183 7.74 18.92 -16.78
C LYS A 183 8.72 18.42 -17.85
N TRP A 184 10.00 18.77 -17.75
CA TRP A 184 11.05 18.28 -18.64
C TRP A 184 11.28 16.78 -18.50
N ALA A 185 11.35 16.26 -17.27
CA ALA A 185 11.43 14.82 -17.02
C ALA A 185 10.23 14.07 -17.64
N ALA A 186 9.02 14.63 -17.52
CA ALA A 186 7.83 14.07 -18.14
C ALA A 186 7.90 14.06 -19.68
N LEU A 187 8.31 15.15 -20.30
CA LEU A 187 8.47 15.23 -21.76
C LEU A 187 9.53 14.23 -22.27
N VAL A 188 10.68 14.15 -21.60
CA VAL A 188 11.74 13.16 -21.92
C VAL A 188 11.23 11.73 -21.76
N THR A 189 10.43 11.44 -20.72
CA THR A 189 9.81 10.13 -20.54
C THR A 189 8.86 9.80 -21.69
N ILE A 190 7.98 10.74 -22.08
CA ILE A 190 7.03 10.58 -23.20
C ILE A 190 7.76 10.36 -24.53
N LEU A 191 9.00 10.84 -24.69
CA LEU A 191 9.84 10.62 -25.87
C LEU A 191 10.56 9.26 -25.88
N LYS A 192 10.70 8.57 -24.73
CA LYS A 192 11.37 7.26 -24.65
C LYS A 192 10.59 6.14 -25.38
N ARG A 193 11.27 5.04 -25.69
CA ARG A 193 10.71 3.92 -26.47
C ARG A 193 9.84 3.03 -25.58
N ASP A 194 8.60 2.77 -25.99
CA ASP A 194 7.68 1.88 -25.25
C ASP A 194 8.28 0.47 -25.11
N ILE A 195 8.15 -0.10 -23.91
CA ILE A 195 8.32 -1.53 -23.67
C ILE A 195 7.00 -2.18 -24.10
N LYS A 196 7.02 -3.03 -25.13
CA LYS A 196 5.85 -3.81 -25.51
C LYS A 196 5.76 -5.05 -24.64
N MET A 197 4.57 -5.34 -24.12
CA MET A 197 4.31 -6.42 -23.15
C MET A 197 3.09 -7.21 -23.60
N ARG A 198 3.09 -8.52 -23.35
CA ARG A 198 1.90 -9.37 -23.38
C ARG A 198 1.37 -9.49 -21.96
N LEU A 199 0.08 -9.26 -21.81
CA LEU A 199 -0.66 -9.53 -20.58
C LEU A 199 -1.28 -10.92 -20.74
N ARG A 200 -0.89 -11.89 -19.93
CA ARG A 200 -1.54 -13.21 -19.82
C ARG A 200 -2.49 -13.12 -18.64
N ILE A 201 -3.78 -12.96 -18.92
CA ILE A 201 -4.78 -12.79 -17.86
C ILE A 201 -5.28 -14.17 -17.45
N GLU A 202 -5.09 -14.53 -16.18
CA GLU A 202 -5.55 -15.80 -15.59
C GLU A 202 -6.71 -15.54 -14.64
N HIS A 203 -7.90 -15.34 -15.22
CA HIS A 203 -9.11 -15.04 -14.43
C HIS A 203 -9.60 -16.25 -13.62
N THR A 204 -9.65 -16.10 -12.29
CA THR A 204 -10.60 -16.84 -11.45
C THR A 204 -11.17 -15.93 -10.35
N GLY A 205 -12.50 -15.80 -10.29
CA GLY A 205 -13.24 -15.05 -9.26
C GLY A 205 -14.10 -13.92 -9.83
N GLY A 206 -15.42 -14.12 -9.86
CA GLY A 206 -16.44 -13.24 -10.46
C GLY A 206 -17.25 -13.96 -11.56
N GLU A 207 -18.33 -13.35 -12.06
CA GLU A 207 -19.25 -13.94 -13.06
C GLU A 207 -18.63 -14.19 -14.46
N GLN A 208 -17.36 -13.84 -14.65
CA GLN A 208 -16.63 -14.00 -15.90
C GLN A 208 -16.04 -15.41 -16.02
N LYS A 209 -16.27 -16.09 -17.14
CA LYS A 209 -15.73 -17.44 -17.41
C LYS A 209 -14.20 -17.42 -17.44
N SER A 210 -13.59 -18.44 -16.82
CA SER A 210 -12.14 -18.66 -16.89
C SER A 210 -11.68 -18.83 -18.34
N GLY A 211 -10.65 -18.07 -18.72
CA GLY A 211 -10.04 -18.11 -20.05
C GLY A 211 -8.73 -17.32 -20.06
N GLU A 212 -7.78 -17.78 -20.84
CA GLU A 212 -6.51 -17.07 -21.07
C GLU A 212 -6.69 -16.04 -22.20
N SER A 213 -6.48 -14.76 -21.88
CA SER A 213 -6.46 -13.69 -22.88
C SER A 213 -5.09 -13.05 -22.95
N VAL A 214 -4.62 -12.78 -24.17
CA VAL A 214 -3.30 -12.20 -24.46
C VAL A 214 -3.48 -10.81 -25.06
N ILE A 215 -3.38 -9.77 -24.21
CA ILE A 215 -3.56 -8.37 -24.62
C ILE A 215 -2.19 -7.68 -24.77
N PRO A 216 -1.92 -6.95 -25.87
CA PRO A 216 -0.72 -6.13 -25.99
C PRO A 216 -0.87 -4.82 -25.20
N ALA A 217 0.07 -4.54 -24.30
CA ALA A 217 0.14 -3.30 -23.54
C ALA A 217 1.54 -2.66 -23.59
N SER A 218 1.63 -1.35 -23.35
CA SER A 218 2.90 -0.65 -23.10
C SER A 218 2.97 0.05 -21.75
N THR A 219 1.85 0.24 -21.06
CA THR A 219 1.79 0.64 -19.66
C THR A 219 0.64 -0.10 -18.97
N ILE A 220 0.85 -0.48 -17.72
CA ILE A 220 -0.13 -1.14 -16.88
C ILE A 220 -0.16 -0.39 -15.56
N PHE A 221 -1.37 -0.19 -15.03
CA PHE A 221 -1.57 0.25 -13.67
C PHE A 221 -2.55 -0.71 -13.01
N VAL A 222 -2.21 -1.16 -11.80
CA VAL A 222 -2.96 -2.12 -11.01
C VAL A 222 -3.26 -1.46 -9.67
N GLY A 223 -4.53 -1.13 -9.44
CA GLY A 223 -5.01 -0.51 -8.22
C GLY A 223 -5.51 -1.54 -7.21
N ASN A 224 -5.17 -1.34 -5.94
CA ASN A 224 -5.69 -2.05 -4.77
C ASN A 224 -6.45 -1.11 -3.81
N ASN A 225 -6.62 0.17 -4.16
CA ASN A 225 -7.14 1.20 -3.28
C ASN A 225 -8.25 2.00 -3.98
N SER A 226 -9.40 2.08 -3.31
CA SER A 226 -10.65 2.58 -3.89
C SER A 226 -10.63 4.11 -4.06
N LEU A 227 -10.01 4.81 -3.12
CA LEU A 227 -9.88 6.26 -3.06
C LEU A 227 -8.96 6.80 -4.16
N GLN A 228 -7.80 6.16 -4.38
CA GLN A 228 -6.91 6.58 -5.46
C GLN A 228 -7.54 6.36 -6.83
N LEU A 229 -8.29 5.28 -7.03
CA LEU A 229 -9.07 5.05 -8.26
C LEU A 229 -10.10 6.16 -8.47
N HIS A 230 -10.79 6.61 -7.42
CA HIS A 230 -11.70 7.75 -7.48
C HIS A 230 -10.98 9.05 -7.88
N ASP A 231 -9.84 9.37 -7.25
CA ASP A 231 -9.05 10.58 -7.54
C ASP A 231 -8.47 10.62 -8.96
N VAL A 232 -8.18 9.48 -9.59
CA VAL A 232 -7.79 9.40 -11.02
C VAL A 232 -9.00 9.30 -11.97
N GLY A 233 -10.23 9.40 -11.45
CA GLY A 233 -11.47 9.41 -12.22
C GLY A 233 -12.06 8.05 -12.57
N LEU A 234 -11.60 6.97 -11.94
CA LEU A 234 -11.99 5.58 -12.21
C LEU A 234 -12.88 4.98 -11.12
N ALA A 235 -13.77 5.80 -10.58
CA ALA A 235 -14.73 5.44 -9.52
C ALA A 235 -15.63 4.22 -9.85
N SER A 236 -15.81 3.87 -11.12
CA SER A 236 -16.54 2.66 -11.52
C SER A 236 -15.83 1.36 -11.12
N GLU A 237 -14.49 1.38 -11.04
CA GLU A 237 -13.68 0.20 -10.70
C GLU A 237 -13.43 0.08 -9.19
N SER A 238 -13.72 1.12 -8.41
CA SER A 238 -13.59 1.10 -6.95
C SER A 238 -14.44 0.01 -6.28
N GLN A 239 -15.55 -0.40 -6.90
CA GLN A 239 -16.40 -1.49 -6.39
C GLN A 239 -15.73 -2.88 -6.53
N HIS A 240 -14.91 -3.09 -7.56
CA HIS A 240 -14.22 -4.37 -7.79
C HIS A 240 -13.12 -4.64 -6.75
N VAL A 241 -12.43 -3.58 -6.30
CA VAL A 241 -11.42 -3.68 -5.22
C VAL A 241 -12.03 -4.21 -3.92
N ASN A 242 -13.21 -3.71 -3.56
CA ASN A 242 -13.94 -4.14 -2.37
C ASN A 242 -14.47 -5.59 -2.49
N ASN A 243 -14.58 -6.12 -3.71
CA ASN A 243 -15.08 -7.48 -4.01
C ASN A 243 -13.98 -8.55 -4.12
N GLY A 244 -12.79 -8.31 -3.56
CA GLY A 244 -11.73 -9.31 -3.54
C GLY A 244 -10.93 -9.42 -4.86
N GLN A 245 -10.88 -8.34 -5.65
CA GLN A 245 -10.18 -8.28 -6.94
C GLN A 245 -9.18 -7.10 -6.97
N LEU A 246 -8.28 -7.10 -7.95
CA LEU A 246 -7.48 -5.94 -8.34
C LEU A 246 -8.16 -5.23 -9.52
N ALA A 247 -8.05 -3.90 -9.58
CA ALA A 247 -8.50 -3.11 -10.72
C ALA A 247 -7.32 -2.84 -11.68
N ILE A 248 -7.47 -3.19 -12.96
CA ILE A 248 -6.40 -3.11 -13.96
C ILE A 248 -6.75 -2.12 -15.06
N ILE A 249 -5.78 -1.26 -15.37
CA ILE A 249 -5.79 -0.32 -16.48
C ILE A 249 -4.64 -0.69 -17.41
N ALA A 250 -4.95 -1.16 -18.61
CA ALA A 250 -3.98 -1.44 -19.64
C ALA A 250 -4.03 -0.35 -20.73
N LEU A 251 -2.86 0.26 -20.96
CA LEU A 251 -2.61 1.18 -22.08
C LEU A 251 -2.02 0.38 -23.25
N PRO A 252 -2.66 0.32 -24.42
CA PRO A 252 -2.13 -0.35 -25.60
C PRO A 252 -0.89 0.38 -26.13
N PRO A 253 0.00 -0.30 -26.89
CA PRO A 253 1.17 0.35 -27.48
C PRO A 253 0.80 1.51 -28.42
N MET A 254 1.29 2.70 -28.12
CA MET A 254 0.95 3.94 -28.84
C MET A 254 2.12 4.50 -29.66
N THR A 255 1.81 5.24 -30.72
CA THR A 255 2.79 6.08 -31.42
C THR A 255 3.10 7.33 -30.59
N ILE A 256 4.26 7.96 -30.83
CA ILE A 256 4.67 9.17 -30.08
C ILE A 256 3.61 10.28 -30.11
N PHE A 257 2.98 10.52 -31.28
CA PHE A 257 1.92 11.51 -31.43
C PHE A 257 0.70 11.19 -30.56
N LYS A 258 0.28 9.91 -30.50
CA LYS A 258 -0.80 9.47 -29.60
C LYS A 258 -0.44 9.67 -28.13
N ARG A 259 0.80 9.36 -27.72
CA ARG A 259 1.26 9.59 -26.33
C ARG A 259 1.26 11.08 -25.95
N ILE A 260 1.68 11.97 -26.85
CA ILE A 260 1.63 13.43 -26.63
C ILE A 260 0.16 13.90 -26.53
N ALA A 261 -0.71 13.47 -27.45
CA ALA A 261 -2.13 13.79 -27.41
C ALA A 261 -2.84 13.25 -26.15
N PHE A 262 -2.46 12.05 -25.70
CA PHE A 262 -2.96 11.44 -24.46
C PHE A 262 -2.49 12.21 -23.21
N ALA A 263 -1.20 12.57 -23.13
CA ALA A 263 -0.68 13.41 -22.05
C ALA A 263 -1.33 14.80 -22.01
N PHE A 264 -1.61 15.39 -23.17
CA PHE A 264 -2.34 16.67 -23.28
C PHE A 264 -3.80 16.53 -22.81
N ARG A 265 -4.51 15.45 -23.19
CA ARG A 265 -5.83 15.11 -22.63
C ARG A 265 -5.78 14.87 -21.11
N GLY A 266 -4.66 14.34 -20.60
CA GLY A 266 -4.34 14.26 -19.17
C GLY A 266 -4.31 15.60 -18.47
N MET A 267 -3.55 16.54 -19.02
CA MET A 267 -3.49 17.91 -18.49
C MET A 267 -4.84 18.63 -18.51
N LEU A 268 -5.73 18.27 -19.44
CA LEU A 268 -7.10 18.80 -19.54
C LEU A 268 -8.14 18.02 -18.71
N GLY A 269 -7.76 16.98 -17.96
CA GLY A 269 -8.69 16.16 -17.17
C GLY A 269 -9.61 15.24 -17.99
N LEU A 270 -9.36 15.08 -19.29
CA LEU A 270 -10.23 14.37 -20.25
C LEU A 270 -9.91 12.87 -20.41
N LEU A 271 -8.98 12.30 -19.62
CA LEU A 271 -8.58 10.90 -19.69
C LEU A 271 -9.73 9.92 -19.47
N ARG A 272 -10.70 10.30 -18.64
CA ARG A 272 -11.91 9.54 -18.30
C ARG A 272 -12.80 9.21 -19.51
N LYS A 273 -12.53 9.81 -20.67
CA LYS A 273 -13.23 9.56 -21.95
C LYS A 273 -12.30 9.02 -23.04
N ALA A 274 -11.10 8.54 -22.72
CA ALA A 274 -10.17 7.99 -23.70
C ALA A 274 -10.59 6.55 -24.08
N PRO A 275 -11.09 6.28 -25.31
CA PRO A 275 -11.53 4.94 -25.71
C PRO A 275 -10.37 3.96 -25.93
N GLU A 276 -9.13 4.42 -25.76
CA GLU A 276 -7.91 3.63 -25.91
C GLU A 276 -7.49 2.95 -24.60
N LEU A 277 -8.18 3.18 -23.48
CA LEU A 277 -7.92 2.51 -22.20
C LEU A 277 -8.73 1.21 -22.09
N THR A 278 -8.04 0.10 -21.82
CA THR A 278 -8.72 -1.15 -21.44
C THR A 278 -8.78 -1.26 -19.93
N HIS A 279 -9.99 -1.36 -19.39
CA HIS A 279 -10.25 -1.54 -17.96
C HIS A 279 -10.83 -2.94 -17.72
N PHE A 280 -10.33 -3.64 -16.70
CA PHE A 280 -10.87 -4.92 -16.25
C PHE A 280 -10.46 -5.19 -14.80
N ALA A 281 -11.18 -6.09 -14.12
CA ALA A 281 -10.84 -6.59 -12.79
C ALA A 281 -10.44 -8.07 -12.82
N CYS A 282 -9.47 -8.46 -12.01
CA CYS A 282 -9.09 -9.87 -11.84
C CYS A 282 -8.40 -10.13 -10.50
N ARG A 283 -8.39 -11.38 -10.04
CA ARG A 283 -7.63 -11.79 -8.84
C ARG A 283 -6.15 -12.08 -9.13
N GLN A 284 -5.80 -12.43 -10.38
CA GLN A 284 -4.43 -12.72 -10.83
C GLN A 284 -4.20 -12.27 -12.28
N LEU A 285 -3.06 -11.63 -12.52
CA LEU A 285 -2.59 -11.17 -13.83
C LEU A 285 -1.10 -11.50 -13.97
N VAL A 286 -0.73 -12.25 -15.01
CA VAL A 286 0.66 -12.53 -15.35
C VAL A 286 1.09 -11.61 -16.50
N VAL A 287 2.26 -10.99 -16.37
CA VAL A 287 2.77 -10.01 -17.34
C VAL A 287 4.13 -10.43 -17.86
N GLU A 288 4.20 -10.59 -19.19
CA GLU A 288 5.39 -11.02 -19.92
C GLU A 288 5.85 -9.94 -20.92
N PRO A 289 6.96 -9.25 -20.64
CA PRO A 289 7.55 -8.30 -21.58
C PRO A 289 8.05 -9.00 -22.86
N LEU A 290 7.63 -8.51 -24.03
CA LEU A 290 7.92 -9.16 -25.32
C LEU A 290 9.38 -9.13 -25.73
N ARG A 291 10.09 -8.04 -25.38
CA ARG A 291 11.51 -7.84 -25.69
C ARG A 291 12.16 -7.07 -24.56
N LEU A 292 13.13 -7.70 -23.92
CA LEU A 292 13.88 -7.17 -22.80
C LEU A 292 15.30 -6.84 -23.25
N ARG A 293 15.71 -5.56 -23.11
CA ARG A 293 17.13 -5.17 -23.29
C ARG A 293 17.98 -5.48 -22.05
N LYS A 294 17.33 -5.73 -20.91
CA LYS A 294 17.94 -6.04 -19.61
C LYS A 294 17.16 -7.17 -18.96
N PRO A 295 17.77 -8.02 -18.10
CA PRO A 295 17.08 -9.14 -17.46
C PRO A 295 16.05 -8.73 -16.38
N TYR A 296 15.67 -7.45 -16.33
CA TYR A 296 14.73 -6.88 -15.37
C TYR A 296 13.88 -5.78 -16.01
N VAL A 297 12.73 -5.50 -15.41
CA VAL A 297 11.89 -4.34 -15.70
C VAL A 297 11.81 -3.45 -14.45
N LYS A 298 11.64 -2.15 -14.67
CA LYS A 298 11.29 -1.21 -13.60
C LYS A 298 9.79 -1.30 -13.32
N VAL A 299 9.43 -1.70 -12.11
CA VAL A 299 8.07 -1.61 -11.56
C VAL A 299 8.01 -0.39 -10.65
N ALA A 300 6.82 0.16 -10.41
CA ALA A 300 6.61 1.08 -9.29
C ALA A 300 5.47 0.56 -8.41
N MET A 301 5.68 0.53 -7.10
CA MET A 301 4.71 0.11 -6.09
C MET A 301 4.59 1.22 -5.06
N ASP A 302 3.38 1.71 -4.83
CA ASP A 302 3.05 2.81 -3.90
C ASP A 302 3.93 4.07 -4.07
N GLY A 303 4.43 4.30 -5.29
CA GLY A 303 5.29 5.43 -5.66
C GLY A 303 6.80 5.15 -5.62
N GLU A 304 7.25 4.01 -5.10
CA GLU A 304 8.65 3.60 -5.07
C GLU A 304 9.00 2.72 -6.29
N VAL A 305 10.18 2.91 -6.88
CA VAL A 305 10.59 2.19 -8.10
C VAL A 305 11.60 1.09 -7.77
N SER A 306 11.23 -0.18 -7.97
CA SER A 306 12.12 -1.34 -7.84
C SER A 306 12.41 -2.01 -9.21
N GLN A 307 13.34 -2.96 -9.23
CA GLN A 307 13.71 -3.73 -10.43
C GLN A 307 13.37 -5.20 -10.22
N MET A 308 12.49 -5.75 -11.05
CA MET A 308 12.03 -7.13 -10.94
C MET A 308 12.34 -7.94 -12.19
N ARG A 309 12.55 -9.24 -12.01
CA ARG A 309 12.70 -10.20 -13.11
C ARG A 309 11.31 -10.72 -13.54
N PRO A 310 11.00 -10.72 -14.85
CA PRO A 310 9.79 -11.37 -15.35
C PRO A 310 9.85 -12.90 -15.25
N PRO A 311 8.69 -13.61 -15.30
CA PRO A 311 7.33 -13.07 -15.40
C PRO A 311 6.95 -12.25 -14.16
N LEU A 312 6.06 -11.26 -14.35
CA LEU A 312 5.57 -10.40 -13.28
C LEU A 312 4.13 -10.80 -12.96
N THR A 313 3.91 -11.39 -11.80
CA THR A 313 2.61 -11.90 -11.36
C THR A 313 2.00 -10.94 -10.36
N PHE A 314 0.98 -10.20 -10.78
CA PHE A 314 0.13 -9.42 -9.89
C PHE A 314 -0.98 -10.33 -9.38
N ARG A 315 -1.23 -10.35 -8.07
CA ARG A 315 -2.36 -11.06 -7.48
C ARG A 315 -2.90 -10.35 -6.25
N VAL A 316 -4.15 -10.62 -5.91
CA VAL A 316 -4.66 -10.34 -4.56
C VAL A 316 -3.83 -11.17 -3.56
N GLY A 317 -3.41 -10.56 -2.46
CA GLY A 317 -2.66 -11.25 -1.42
C GLY A 317 -3.42 -12.46 -0.87
N PRO A 318 -2.76 -13.59 -0.59
CA PRO A 318 -3.42 -14.79 -0.06
C PRO A 318 -3.92 -14.61 1.39
N GLN A 319 -3.45 -13.56 2.06
CA GLN A 319 -3.82 -13.16 3.41
C GLN A 319 -4.17 -11.68 3.38
N CYS A 320 -5.12 -11.27 4.23
CA CYS A 320 -5.44 -9.87 4.47
C CYS A 320 -4.58 -9.32 5.61
N LEU A 321 -4.30 -8.02 5.56
CA LEU A 321 -3.62 -7.30 6.63
C LEU A 321 -4.63 -7.02 7.75
N ARG A 322 -4.31 -7.40 8.99
CA ARG A 322 -5.18 -7.22 10.17
C ARG A 322 -5.04 -5.79 10.70
N LEU A 323 -5.76 -4.84 10.12
CA LEU A 323 -5.65 -3.42 10.45
C LEU A 323 -6.46 -3.08 11.71
N VAL A 324 -5.80 -2.54 12.72
CA VAL A 324 -6.43 -2.05 13.95
C VAL A 324 -6.92 -0.62 13.74
N VAL A 325 -8.25 -0.44 13.75
CA VAL A 325 -8.95 0.84 13.60
C VAL A 325 -10.24 0.82 14.41
N PRO A 326 -10.83 1.97 14.81
CA PRO A 326 -12.15 2.00 15.43
C PRO A 326 -13.21 1.35 14.55
N LYS A 327 -14.23 0.74 15.17
CA LYS A 327 -15.44 0.28 14.47
C LYS A 327 -16.10 1.49 13.81
N SER A 328 -16.44 1.35 12.54
CA SER A 328 -17.22 2.38 11.85
C SER A 328 -18.63 2.46 12.44
N ALA A 329 -19.25 3.64 12.38
CA ALA A 329 -20.63 3.84 12.85
C ALA A 329 -21.65 2.90 12.17
N SER A 330 -21.33 2.39 10.97
CA SER A 330 -22.09 1.36 10.24
C SER A 330 -21.87 -0.08 10.72
N GLU A 331 -20.76 -0.38 11.39
CA GLU A 331 -20.50 -1.68 12.01
C GLU A 331 -21.07 -1.75 13.44
N GLN A 332 -21.15 -0.60 14.14
CA GLN A 332 -21.69 -0.52 15.50
C GLN A 332 -23.20 -0.81 15.57
N SER A 333 -23.99 -0.44 14.55
CA SER A 333 -25.44 -0.65 14.52
C SER A 333 -25.89 -2.09 14.22
N GLY A 334 -24.96 -3.00 13.89
CA GLY A 334 -25.26 -4.40 13.57
C GLY A 334 -25.33 -5.35 14.77
N THR A 335 -25.16 -4.86 15.99
CA THR A 335 -25.00 -5.70 17.21
C THR A 335 -26.16 -5.56 18.22
N GLU A 336 -27.21 -4.79 17.88
CA GLU A 336 -28.43 -4.65 18.70
C GLU A 336 -29.68 -5.16 17.96
N GLN A 337 -29.79 -6.48 17.76
CA GLN A 337 -31.04 -7.19 17.45
C GLN A 337 -31.10 -8.56 18.14
#